data_AF-O96183-F1
#
_entry.id   AF-O96183-F1
#
_cell.length_a   1.000
_cell.length_b   1.000
_cell.length_c   1.000
_cell.angle_alpha   90.00
_cell.angle_beta   90.00
_cell.angle_gamma   90.00
#
_symmetry.space_group_name_H-M   'P 1'
#
loop_
_entity.id
_entity.type
_entity.pdbx_description
1 polymer ?
#
loop_
_entity_poly.entity_id
_entity_poly.type
_entity_poly.pdbx_seq_one_letter_code
_entity_poly.pdbx_strand_id
1 'polypeptide(L)'
;MNVKIPEFLTDENHPVGYCVNGIQTFVEDSVRLIRKCTKPNKKEYTNIVYACSFGFLIMGFIGYIIKLVFIPINNIFVGSY
;
A
#
# COMPACT_ATOMS: atom_id res chain seq x y z
N MET A 1 7.70 -27.04 1.55
CA MET A 1 6.61 -27.59 0.71
C MET A 1 7.15 -27.65 -0.71
N ASN A 2 7.56 -28.82 -1.17
CA ASN A 2 8.16 -28.99 -2.51
C ASN A 2 7.00 -29.03 -3.51
N VAL A 3 6.56 -27.85 -3.97
CA VAL A 3 5.52 -27.74 -4.99
C VAL A 3 6.14 -28.30 -6.27
N LYS A 4 5.75 -29.53 -6.64
CA LYS A 4 6.09 -30.09 -7.96
C LYS A 4 5.30 -29.29 -8.99
N ILE A 5 5.95 -28.27 -9.53
CA ILE A 5 5.42 -27.47 -10.63
C ILE A 5 5.31 -28.43 -11.84
N PRO A 6 4.16 -28.54 -12.52
CA PRO A 6 4.01 -29.42 -13.67
C PRO A 6 5.04 -29.07 -14.75
N GLU A 7 5.67 -30.08 -15.36
CA GLU A 7 6.78 -29.92 -16.34
C GLU A 7 6.46 -28.96 -17.49
N PHE A 8 5.18 -28.84 -17.87
CA PHE A 8 4.70 -27.87 -18.86
C PHE A 8 5.01 -26.39 -18.51
N LEU A 9 5.08 -26.05 -17.22
CA LEU A 9 5.42 -24.71 -16.75
C LEU A 9 6.94 -24.48 -16.68
N THR A 10 7.74 -25.55 -16.72
CA THR A 10 9.21 -25.50 -16.73
C THR A 10 9.74 -25.46 -18.17
N ASP A 11 8.97 -25.93 -19.16
CA ASP A 11 9.36 -25.93 -20.57
C ASP A 11 9.26 -24.52 -21.18
N GLU A 12 10.40 -23.92 -21.47
CA GLU A 12 10.54 -22.58 -22.06
C GLU A 12 9.93 -22.48 -23.47
N ASN A 13 9.71 -23.62 -24.15
CA ASN A 13 9.18 -23.64 -25.52
C ASN A 13 7.66 -23.45 -25.59
N HIS A 14 6.92 -23.57 -24.48
CA HIS A 14 5.48 -23.33 -24.43
C HIS A 14 5.20 -21.87 -24.01
N PRO A 15 4.28 -21.12 -24.67
CA PRO A 15 3.94 -19.74 -24.26
C PRO A 15 3.63 -19.56 -22.77
N VAL A 16 3.05 -20.57 -22.12
CA VAL A 16 2.75 -20.50 -20.69
C VAL A 16 4.01 -20.69 -19.84
N GLY A 17 4.91 -21.61 -20.22
CA GLY A 17 6.19 -21.82 -19.53
C GLY A 17 7.11 -20.59 -19.59
N TYR A 18 7.21 -19.92 -20.74
CA TYR A 18 7.94 -18.65 -20.86
C TYR A 18 7.40 -17.58 -19.91
N CYS A 19 6.08 -17.40 -19.85
CA CYS A 19 5.45 -16.45 -18.93
C CYS A 19 5.71 -16.80 -17.46
N VAL A 20 5.64 -18.09 -17.10
CA VAL A 20 5.87 -18.52 -15.72
C VAL A 20 7.33 -18.38 -15.31
N ASN A 21 8.29 -18.77 -16.15
CA ASN A 21 9.71 -18.52 -15.92
C ASN A 21 10.00 -17.01 -15.79
N GLY A 22 9.41 -16.18 -16.65
CA GLY A 22 9.53 -14.72 -16.55
C GLY A 22 9.02 -14.13 -15.22
N ILE A 23 7.87 -14.62 -14.73
CA ILE A 23 7.33 -14.23 -13.41
C ILE A 23 8.26 -14.72 -12.28
N GLN A 24 8.78 -15.94 -12.37
CA GLN A 24 9.70 -16.49 -11.37
C GLN A 24 10.98 -15.64 -11.29
N THR A 25 11.62 -15.34 -12.43
CA THR A 25 12.80 -14.47 -12.47
C THR A 25 12.49 -13.07 -11.94
N PHE A 26 11.33 -12.49 -12.28
CA PHE A 26 10.91 -11.20 -11.75
C PHE A 26 10.75 -11.21 -10.23
N VAL A 27 10.17 -12.27 -9.65
CA VAL A 27 10.04 -12.43 -8.20
C VAL A 27 11.40 -12.56 -7.54
N GLU A 28 12.32 -13.34 -8.12
CA GLU A 28 13.69 -13.50 -7.62
C GLU A 28 14.45 -12.17 -7.61
N ASP A 29 14.38 -11.41 -8.71
CA ASP A 29 15.01 -10.08 -8.81
C ASP A 29 14.36 -9.06 -7.87
N SER A 30 13.04 -9.11 -7.67
CA SER A 30 12.32 -8.29 -6.70
C SER A 30 12.78 -8.57 -5.27
N VAL A 31 12.95 -9.85 -4.91
CA VAL A 31 13.46 -10.24 -3.59
C VAL A 31 14.92 -9.81 -3.40
N ARG A 32 15.75 -9.92 -4.45
CA ARG A 32 17.14 -9.43 -4.45
C ARG A 32 17.18 -7.92 -4.20
N LEU A 33 16.30 -7.14 -4.83
CA LEU A 33 16.20 -5.70 -4.63
C LEU A 33 15.82 -5.36 -3.18
N ILE A 34 14.75 -5.96 -2.65
CA ILE A 34 14.29 -5.72 -1.27
C ILE A 34 15.38 -6.04 -0.24
N ARG A 35 16.20 -7.08 -0.49
CA ARG A 35 17.34 -7.44 0.36
C ARG A 35 18.49 -6.43 0.30
N LYS A 36 18.67 -5.73 -0.83
CA LYS A 36 19.71 -4.70 -1.02
C LYS A 36 19.32 -3.37 -0.37
N CYS A 37 18.02 -3.09 -0.28
CA CYS A 37 17.50 -1.87 0.37
C CYS A 37 17.90 -1.81 1.85
N THR A 38 18.30 -0.62 2.31
CA THR A 38 18.50 -0.35 3.74
C THR A 38 17.13 -0.30 4.42
N LYS A 39 16.93 -1.15 5.44
CA LYS A 39 15.69 -1.17 6.21
C LYS A 39 15.74 -0.06 7.26
N PRO A 40 14.65 0.71 7.45
CA PRO A 40 14.64 1.81 8.41
C PRO A 40 14.93 1.28 9.82
N ASN A 41 15.81 1.96 10.54
CA ASN A 41 16.07 1.62 11.94
C ASN A 41 14.87 2.02 12.81
N LYS A 42 14.73 1.44 14.02
CA LYS A 42 13.62 1.73 14.95
C LYS A 42 13.45 3.24 15.19
N LYS A 43 14.56 3.97 15.36
CA LYS A 43 14.55 5.43 15.56
C LYS A 43 13.96 6.19 14.35
N GLU A 44 14.36 5.81 13.14
CA GLU A 44 13.87 6.44 11.90
C GLU A 44 12.40 6.13 11.67
N TYR A 45 12.01 4.86 11.83
CA TYR A 45 10.62 4.42 11.73
C TYR A 45 9.72 5.18 12.71
N THR A 46 10.12 5.27 13.97
CA THR A 46 9.35 6.00 15.00
C THR A 46 9.20 7.48 14.66
N ASN A 47 10.24 8.15 14.15
CA ASN A 47 10.14 9.55 13.71
C ASN A 47 9.13 9.73 12.57
N ILE A 48 9.15 8.84 11.56
CA ILE A 48 8.21 8.87 10.44
C ILE A 48 6.78 8.63 10.92
N VAL A 49 6.58 7.65 11.81
CA VAL A 49 5.26 7.34 12.39
C VAL A 49 4.73 8.53 13.19
N TYR A 50 5.56 9.21 13.99
CA TYR A 50 5.14 10.42 14.71
C TYR A 50 4.74 11.55 13.76
N ALA A 51 5.54 11.83 12.73
CA ALA A 51 5.21 12.86 11.74
C ALA A 51 3.89 12.54 10.98
N CYS A 52 3.74 11.30 10.52
CA CYS A 52 2.55 10.84 9.79
C CYS A 52 1.30 10.86 10.67
N SER A 53 1.40 10.35 11.91
CA SER A 53 0.28 10.34 12.86
C SER A 53 -0.19 11.76 13.20
N PHE A 54 0.72 12.71 13.42
CA PHE A 54 0.36 14.10 13.66
C PHE A 54 -0.34 14.73 12.45
N GLY A 55 0.16 14.47 11.24
CA GLY A 55 -0.49 14.90 10.00
C GLY A 55 -1.89 14.32 9.85
N PHE A 56 -2.06 13.01 10.10
CA PHE A 56 -3.36 12.34 10.06
C PHE A 56 -4.34 12.94 11.09
N LEU A 57 -3.87 13.20 12.32
CA LEU A 57 -4.69 13.81 13.37
C LEU A 57 -5.13 15.22 13.01
N ILE A 58 -4.25 16.08 12.47
CA ILE A 58 -4.62 17.44 12.04
C ILE A 58 -5.65 17.39 10.92
N MET A 59 -5.39 16.62 9.86
CA MET A 59 -6.28 16.56 8.70
C MET A 59 -7.65 15.96 9.09
N GLY A 60 -7.65 14.94 9.94
CA GLY A 60 -8.86 14.36 10.49
C GLY A 60 -9.63 15.33 11.38
N PHE A 61 -8.95 16.07 12.25
CA PHE A 61 -9.57 17.04 13.15
C PHE A 61 -10.19 18.21 12.37
N ILE A 62 -9.47 18.76 11.39
CA ILE A 62 -9.98 19.82 10.52
C ILE A 62 -11.26 19.35 9.81
N GLY A 63 -11.23 18.15 9.20
CA GLY A 63 -12.41 17.58 8.54
C GLY A 63 -13.60 17.38 9.49
N TYR A 64 -13.33 16.94 10.72
CA TYR A 64 -14.37 16.78 11.75
C TYR A 64 -15.01 18.11 12.15
N ILE A 65 -14.21 19.14 12.43
CA ILE A 65 -14.72 20.47 12.80
C ILE A 65 -15.52 21.09 11.65
N ILE A 66 -15.01 21.00 10.42
CA ILE A 66 -15.71 21.47 9.23
C ILE A 66 -17.08 20.78 9.12
N LYS A 67 -17.11 19.45 9.25
CA LYS A 67 -18.36 18.68 9.19
C LYS A 67 -19.33 19.07 10.30
N LEU A 68 -18.84 19.25 11.53
CA LEU A 68 -19.67 19.67 12.66
C LEU A 68 -20.32 21.05 12.44
N VAL A 69 -19.59 22.01 11.86
CA VAL A 69 -20.11 23.36 11.56
C VAL A 69 -21.10 23.32 10.40
N PHE A 70 -20.88 22.46 9.40
CA PHE A 70 -21.79 22.34 8.26
C PHE A 70 -23.14 21.69 8.61
N ILE A 71 -23.24 20.84 9.64
CA ILE A 71 -24.53 20.23 10.07
C ILE A 71 -25.60 21.28 10.43
N PRO A 72 -25.38 22.21 11.39
CA PRO A 72 -26.36 23.22 11.73
C PRO A 72 -26.58 24.22 10.59
N ILE A 73 -25.51 24.58 9.85
CA ILE A 73 -25.60 25.45 8.67
C ILE A 73 -26.57 24.85 7.66
N ASN A 74 -26.37 23.59 7.26
CA ASN A 74 -27.24 22.92 6.30
C ASN A 74 -28.69 22.82 6.80
N ASN A 75 -28.90 22.61 8.10
CA ASN A 75 -30.25 22.62 8.67
C ASN A 75 -30.92 24.01 8.58
N ILE A 76 -30.19 25.10 8.82
CA ILE A 76 -30.69 26.47 8.69
C ILE A 76 -31.01 26.80 7.23
N PHE A 77 -30.12 26.46 6.30
CA PHE A 77 -30.30 26.75 4.88
C PHE A 77 -31.42 25.93 4.24
N VAL A 78 -31.50 24.62 4.51
CA VAL A 78 -32.56 23.76 3.96
C VAL A 78 -33.92 24.08 4.58
N GLY A 79 -33.98 24.53 5.84
CA GLY A 79 -35.23 24.94 6.49
C GLY A 79 -35.72 26.35 6.15
N SER A 80 -34.89 27.19 5.52
CA SER A 80 -35.25 28.58 5.18
C SER A 80 -35.76 28.78 3.74
N TYR A 81 -35.72 27.74 2.92
CA TYR A 81 -36.37 27.65 1.59
C TYR A 81 -37.51 26.63 1.65
#